data_AF-A0A8X6IS22-F1
#
_entry.id   AF-A0A8X6IS22-F1
#
_cell.length_a   1.000
_cell.length_b   1.000
_cell.length_c   1.000
_cell.angle_alpha   90.00
_cell.angle_beta   90.00
_cell.angle_gamma   90.00
#
_symmetry.space_group_name_H-M   'P 1'
#
loop_
_entity.id
_entity.type
_entity.pdbx_description
1 polymer ?
#
loop_
_entity_poly.entity_id
_entity_poly.type
_entity_poly.pdbx_seq_one_letter_code
_entity_poly.pdbx_strand_id
1 'polypeptide(L)'
;MPPYNPCSCKQQSSPVFIAAVHCYLYLNLWVCLFYACADNQRSFSTNSRHSKNRRREKKMIFLSCILVSAVSSVCLSAVTEPSVLDQTLDALERSLQYMHNRASEFNIDGIFCVRRVQEQLQAFLKHEPQVFQRIRPQILELKDKAKQIADRGMRSAARKDPSYSSEVGFLMREGAKLLWYPSRDAPGSSIEEPIPCKDSFFNGTSSDYCFNQLSGPRSRNSNPCNISTWCIEEKSKPNQRDYVLTHQVLFWQLAEVWECIQHVPANIRDRLCSNVLRDAEMTERMNFPESHADLFLEQIGLCGLWGYKDFNKPEWLKKVLEWQQQSGCYTDLKDFRCIDDSETKTLLRVKRTEQFLSDGCLSHKTGVALLALAANVRFEAEKEYIQTHGNLIL
;
A
#
# COMPACT_ATOMS: atom_id res chain seq x y z
N MET A 1 23.26 28.49 -22.04
CA MET A 1 22.67 28.03 -23.33
C MET A 1 23.72 27.17 -24.00
N PRO A 2 23.44 25.90 -24.37
CA PRO A 2 22.30 25.43 -25.18
C PRO A 2 21.61 24.17 -24.59
N PRO A 3 20.78 23.40 -25.32
CA PRO A 3 19.48 23.77 -25.88
C PRO A 3 18.31 22.97 -25.28
N TYR A 4 17.11 23.57 -25.37
CA TYR A 4 15.79 23.00 -25.10
C TYR A 4 15.48 21.82 -26.05
N ASN A 5 14.86 20.76 -25.52
CA ASN A 5 14.14 19.76 -26.34
C ASN A 5 12.80 19.40 -25.65
N PRO A 6 11.67 19.31 -26.39
CA PRO A 6 10.34 19.32 -25.82
C PRO A 6 9.80 17.93 -25.46
N CYS A 7 8.84 17.93 -24.54
CA CYS A 7 8.10 16.78 -24.00
C CYS A 7 7.65 15.76 -25.05
N SER A 8 7.97 14.49 -24.80
CA SER A 8 7.35 13.33 -25.46
C SER A 8 6.31 12.71 -24.52
N CYS A 9 5.04 13.10 -24.65
CA CYS A 9 3.92 12.34 -24.11
C CYS A 9 3.78 11.02 -24.90
N LYS A 10 4.36 9.93 -24.40
CA LYS A 10 3.95 8.59 -24.78
C LYS A 10 2.77 8.18 -23.91
N GLN A 11 1.55 8.34 -24.43
CA GLN A 11 0.39 7.63 -23.92
C GLN A 11 0.62 6.12 -24.15
N GLN A 12 0.97 5.39 -23.10
CA GLN A 12 0.88 3.95 -23.09
C GLN A 12 -0.53 3.57 -22.65
N SER A 13 -1.38 3.34 -23.65
CA SER A 13 -2.66 2.69 -23.47
C SER A 13 -2.46 1.25 -22.97
N SER A 14 -3.16 0.89 -21.90
CA SER A 14 -3.24 -0.47 -21.35
C SER A 14 -3.53 -1.52 -22.45
N PRO A 15 -3.01 -2.76 -22.36
CA PRO A 15 -3.31 -3.84 -23.32
C PRO A 15 -4.81 -4.07 -23.53
N VAL A 16 -5.62 -3.78 -22.51
CA VAL A 16 -7.09 -3.86 -22.55
C VAL A 16 -7.70 -2.76 -23.43
N PHE A 17 -7.10 -1.58 -23.43
CA PHE A 17 -7.54 -0.45 -24.26
C PHE A 17 -7.21 -0.67 -25.74
N ILE A 18 -6.06 -1.28 -26.03
CA ILE A 18 -5.67 -1.67 -27.40
C ILE A 18 -6.60 -2.77 -27.91
N ALA A 19 -6.96 -3.75 -27.07
CA ALA A 19 -7.89 -4.82 -27.45
C ALA A 19 -9.30 -4.28 -27.73
N ALA A 20 -9.81 -3.33 -26.93
CA ALA A 20 -11.11 -2.71 -27.15
C ALA A 20 -11.16 -1.85 -28.43
N VAL A 21 -10.10 -1.07 -28.70
CA VAL A 21 -9.98 -0.29 -29.93
C VAL A 21 -9.81 -1.19 -31.16
N HIS A 22 -9.03 -2.28 -31.06
CA HIS A 22 -8.92 -3.28 -32.13
C HIS A 22 -10.25 -3.97 -32.41
N CYS A 23 -11.03 -4.31 -31.37
CA CYS A 23 -12.34 -4.92 -31.54
C CYS A 23 -13.32 -3.95 -32.22
N TYR A 24 -13.31 -2.68 -31.82
CA TYR A 24 -14.13 -1.63 -32.43
C TYR A 24 -13.75 -1.37 -33.91
N LEU A 25 -12.46 -1.34 -34.23
CA LEU A 25 -11.98 -1.17 -35.61
C LEU A 25 -12.28 -2.39 -36.48
N TYR A 26 -12.17 -3.61 -35.96
CA TYR A 26 -12.52 -4.84 -36.68
C TYR A 26 -14.01 -4.93 -36.99
N LEU A 27 -14.88 -4.56 -36.05
CA LEU A 27 -16.33 -4.50 -36.26
C LEU A 27 -16.71 -3.47 -37.33
N ASN A 28 -16.09 -2.28 -37.32
CA ASN A 28 -16.34 -1.26 -38.33
C ASN A 28 -15.79 -1.66 -39.72
N LEU A 29 -14.63 -2.34 -39.79
CA LEU A 29 -14.09 -2.85 -41.06
C LEU A 29 -15.01 -3.92 -41.67
N TRP A 30 -15.58 -4.81 -40.85
CA TRP A 30 -16.52 -5.84 -41.32
C TRP A 30 -17.82 -5.24 -41.84
N VAL A 31 -18.35 -4.20 -41.18
CA VAL A 31 -19.53 -3.48 -41.66
C VAL A 31 -19.22 -2.79 -43.00
N CYS A 32 -18.08 -2.10 -43.12
CA CYS A 32 -17.67 -1.46 -44.39
C CYS A 32 -17.43 -2.47 -45.52
N LEU A 33 -16.81 -3.63 -45.24
CA LEU A 33 -16.59 -4.69 -46.23
C LEU A 33 -17.90 -5.33 -46.70
N PHE A 34 -18.88 -5.49 -45.82
CA PHE A 34 -20.22 -5.96 -46.19
C PHE A 34 -20.95 -4.96 -47.12
N TYR A 35 -20.81 -3.65 -46.86
CA TYR A 35 -21.34 -2.60 -47.73
C TYR A 35 -20.64 -2.54 -49.09
N ALA A 36 -19.31 -2.70 -49.13
CA ALA A 36 -18.54 -2.71 -50.37
C ALA A 36 -18.83 -3.93 -51.25
N CYS A 37 -19.13 -5.08 -50.66
CA CYS A 37 -19.45 -6.30 -51.41
C CYS A 37 -20.88 -6.27 -52.00
N ALA A 38 -21.81 -5.55 -51.36
CA ALA A 38 -23.19 -5.41 -51.82
C ALA A 38 -23.35 -4.46 -53.02
N ASP A 39 -22.45 -3.49 -53.20
CA ASP A 39 -22.49 -2.55 -54.34
C ASP A 39 -21.82 -3.11 -55.61
N ASN A 40 -20.95 -4.12 -55.50
CA ASN A 40 -20.18 -4.62 -56.64
C ASN A 40 -20.89 -5.70 -57.50
N GLN A 41 -22.17 -5.98 -57.24
CA GLN A 41 -23.01 -6.85 -58.09
C GLN A 41 -23.98 -6.07 -59.02
N ARG A 42 -23.82 -4.75 -59.15
CA ARG A 42 -24.63 -3.94 -60.08
C ARG A 42 -23.92 -3.66 -61.41
N SER A 43 -23.84 -4.69 -62.25
CA SER A 43 -23.79 -4.46 -63.69
C SER A 43 -24.53 -5.59 -64.41
N PHE A 44 -25.49 -5.18 -65.25
CA PHE A 44 -26.36 -5.97 -66.15
C PHE A 44 -27.74 -6.41 -65.64
N SER A 45 -28.72 -6.09 -66.49
CA SER A 45 -30.08 -6.61 -66.59
C SER A 45 -31.21 -5.73 -66.03
N THR A 46 -31.85 -5.03 -66.97
CA THR A 46 -33.14 -4.36 -66.90
C THR A 46 -34.29 -5.36 -66.82
N ASN A 47 -35.08 -5.40 -65.73
CA ASN A 47 -36.48 -5.84 -65.80
C ASN A 47 -37.33 -5.45 -64.57
N SER A 48 -38.59 -5.07 -64.81
CA SER A 48 -39.47 -4.35 -63.87
C SER A 48 -40.18 -5.19 -62.79
N ARG A 49 -39.65 -6.35 -62.41
CA ARG A 49 -40.18 -7.18 -61.30
C ARG A 49 -39.49 -6.96 -59.93
N HIS A 50 -38.56 -6.02 -59.84
CA HIS A 50 -37.65 -5.86 -58.71
C HIS A 50 -38.12 -4.93 -57.55
N SER A 51 -39.30 -4.33 -57.61
CA SER A 51 -39.69 -3.33 -56.59
C SER A 51 -40.18 -3.93 -55.26
N LYS A 52 -40.79 -5.13 -55.26
CA LYS A 52 -41.27 -5.80 -54.03
C LYS A 52 -40.14 -6.44 -53.21
N ASN A 53 -39.10 -6.99 -53.85
CA ASN A 53 -37.93 -7.56 -53.15
C ASN A 53 -37.03 -6.48 -52.53
N ARG A 54 -36.83 -5.34 -53.21
CA ARG A 54 -36.08 -4.19 -52.65
C ARG A 54 -36.65 -3.66 -51.34
N ARG A 55 -37.98 -3.73 -51.14
CA ARG A 55 -38.63 -3.26 -49.92
C ARG A 55 -38.47 -4.25 -48.75
N ARG A 56 -38.31 -5.55 -49.02
CA ARG A 56 -38.03 -6.58 -48.01
C ARG A 56 -36.57 -6.59 -47.59
N GLU A 57 -35.64 -6.46 -48.55
CA GLU A 57 -34.20 -6.35 -48.26
C GLU A 57 -33.86 -5.10 -47.44
N LYS A 58 -34.41 -3.93 -47.81
CA LYS A 58 -34.22 -2.70 -47.01
C LYS A 58 -34.78 -2.81 -45.60
N LYS A 59 -35.89 -3.54 -45.39
CA LYS A 59 -36.45 -3.79 -44.05
C LYS A 59 -35.58 -4.76 -43.24
N MET A 60 -35.06 -5.82 -43.85
CA MET A 60 -34.15 -6.77 -43.21
C MET A 60 -32.83 -6.11 -42.81
N ILE A 61 -32.28 -5.24 -43.66
CA ILE A 61 -31.07 -4.46 -43.37
C ILE A 61 -31.32 -3.46 -42.23
N PHE A 62 -32.47 -2.77 -42.24
CA PHE A 62 -32.84 -1.83 -41.18
C PHE A 62 -33.06 -2.52 -39.82
N LEU A 63 -33.72 -3.68 -39.81
CA LEU A 63 -33.88 -4.51 -38.60
C LEU A 63 -32.55 -5.07 -38.10
N SER A 64 -31.63 -5.46 -39.00
CA SER A 64 -30.30 -5.92 -38.63
C SER A 64 -29.44 -4.79 -38.07
N CYS A 65 -29.54 -3.57 -38.60
CA CYS A 65 -28.86 -2.40 -38.04
C CYS A 65 -29.42 -2.00 -36.67
N ILE A 66 -30.74 -2.11 -36.45
CA ILE A 66 -31.35 -1.88 -35.13
C ILE A 66 -30.89 -2.93 -34.13
N LEU A 67 -30.86 -4.21 -34.52
CA LEU A 67 -30.35 -5.29 -33.67
C LEU A 67 -28.86 -5.12 -33.35
N VAL A 68 -28.02 -4.74 -34.31
CA VAL A 68 -26.60 -4.44 -34.06
C VAL A 68 -26.46 -3.24 -33.14
N SER A 69 -27.26 -2.17 -33.32
CA SER A 69 -27.25 -1.01 -32.42
C SER A 69 -27.72 -1.33 -31.00
N ALA A 70 -28.71 -2.20 -30.86
CA ALA A 70 -29.24 -2.66 -29.57
C ALA A 70 -28.24 -3.59 -28.86
N VAL A 71 -27.54 -4.45 -29.60
CA VAL A 71 -26.49 -5.33 -29.06
C VAL A 71 -25.23 -4.53 -28.69
N SER A 72 -24.85 -3.52 -29.47
CA SER A 72 -23.77 -2.59 -29.07
C SER A 72 -24.14 -1.69 -27.89
N SER A 73 -25.44 -1.42 -27.68
CA SER A 73 -25.92 -0.69 -26.50
C SER A 73 -25.96 -1.57 -25.24
N VAL A 74 -26.05 -2.89 -25.38
CA VAL A 74 -26.01 -3.85 -24.26
C VAL A 74 -24.57 -4.29 -23.93
N CYS A 75 -23.64 -4.18 -24.88
CA CYS A 75 -22.21 -4.45 -24.68
C CYS A 75 -21.38 -3.24 -24.21
N LEU A 76 -22.00 -2.09 -23.95
CA LEU A 76 -21.38 -1.09 -23.08
C LEU A 76 -21.50 -1.60 -21.64
N SER A 77 -20.74 -2.66 -21.32
CA SER A 77 -20.45 -3.00 -19.93
C SER A 77 -20.03 -1.70 -19.28
N ALA A 78 -20.82 -1.19 -18.34
CA ALA A 78 -20.46 -0.04 -17.56
C ALA A 78 -19.05 -0.31 -17.03
N VAL A 79 -18.05 0.40 -17.54
CA VAL A 79 -16.72 0.39 -16.95
C VAL A 79 -16.92 1.10 -15.63
N THR A 80 -17.25 0.32 -14.59
CA THR A 80 -17.33 0.83 -13.23
C THR A 80 -15.93 1.23 -12.85
N GLU A 81 -15.75 2.50 -12.50
CA GLU A 81 -14.49 2.99 -11.94
C GLU A 81 -14.04 2.05 -10.81
N PRO A 82 -12.76 1.63 -10.78
CA PRO A 82 -12.26 0.72 -9.75
C PRO A 82 -12.56 1.27 -8.34
N SER A 83 -13.02 0.43 -7.42
CA SER A 83 -13.29 0.87 -6.05
C SER A 83 -11.99 1.33 -5.37
N VAL A 84 -12.10 2.12 -4.30
CA VAL A 84 -10.91 2.56 -3.53
C VAL A 84 -10.15 1.35 -2.98
N LEU A 85 -10.86 0.29 -2.58
CA LEU A 85 -10.26 -0.97 -2.17
C LEU A 85 -9.48 -1.64 -3.31
N ASP A 86 -10.06 -1.69 -4.51
CA ASP A 86 -9.40 -2.28 -5.68
C ASP A 86 -8.13 -1.50 -6.07
N GLN A 87 -8.19 -0.16 -6.04
CA GLN A 87 -7.02 0.71 -6.28
C GLN A 87 -5.92 0.51 -5.23
N THR A 88 -6.31 0.33 -3.96
CA THR A 88 -5.36 0.11 -2.87
C THR A 88 -4.70 -1.27 -2.96
N LEU A 89 -5.46 -2.30 -3.33
CA LEU A 89 -4.93 -3.65 -3.57
C LEU A 89 -3.95 -3.68 -4.74
N ASP A 90 -4.27 -3.00 -5.85
CA ASP A 90 -3.39 -2.87 -7.01
C ASP A 90 -2.09 -2.13 -6.64
N ALA A 91 -2.16 -1.05 -5.85
CA ALA A 91 -0.97 -0.38 -5.33
C ALA A 91 -0.11 -1.28 -4.41
N LEU A 92 -0.76 -2.07 -3.54
CA LEU A 92 -0.08 -3.05 -2.68
C LEU A 92 0.62 -4.12 -3.52
N GLU A 93 -0.07 -4.63 -4.55
CA GLU A 93 0.48 -5.62 -5.48
C GLU A 93 1.69 -5.09 -6.24
N ARG A 94 1.61 -3.89 -6.83
CA ARG A 94 2.74 -3.27 -7.54
C ARG A 94 3.97 -3.14 -6.64
N SER A 95 3.78 -2.70 -5.40
CA SER A 95 4.87 -2.58 -4.42
C SER A 95 5.49 -3.94 -4.12
N LEU A 96 4.68 -4.97 -3.86
CA LEU A 96 5.17 -6.33 -3.63
C LEU A 96 5.86 -6.91 -4.87
N GLN A 97 5.34 -6.64 -6.08
CA GLN A 97 5.93 -7.10 -7.32
C GLN A 97 7.31 -6.46 -7.56
N TYR A 98 7.43 -5.16 -7.29
CA TYR A 98 8.69 -4.44 -7.32
C TYR A 98 9.71 -5.07 -6.36
N MET A 99 9.32 -5.26 -5.09
CA MET A 99 10.19 -5.89 -4.09
C MET A 99 10.52 -7.34 -4.43
N HIS A 100 9.61 -8.12 -5.02
CA HIS A 100 9.85 -9.50 -5.43
C HIS A 100 10.97 -9.62 -6.46
N ASN A 101 10.96 -8.73 -7.45
CA ASN A 101 11.97 -8.71 -8.51
C ASN A 101 13.35 -8.31 -7.99
N ARG A 102 13.41 -7.62 -6.85
CA ARG A 102 14.62 -6.98 -6.32
C ARG A 102 14.92 -7.36 -4.87
N ALA A 103 14.33 -8.45 -4.36
CA ALA A 103 14.31 -8.75 -2.93
C ALA A 103 15.71 -8.85 -2.31
N SER A 104 16.73 -9.25 -3.09
CA SER A 104 18.11 -9.31 -2.64
C SER A 104 18.77 -7.94 -2.46
N GLU A 105 18.22 -6.89 -3.05
CA GLU A 105 18.77 -5.54 -3.01
C GLU A 105 18.41 -4.80 -1.73
N PHE A 106 17.24 -5.06 -1.14
CA PHE A 106 16.73 -4.38 0.05
C PHE A 106 17.52 -4.70 1.33
N ASN A 107 17.55 -3.73 2.26
CA ASN A 107 18.05 -3.89 3.62
C ASN A 107 17.01 -4.58 4.53
N ILE A 108 17.42 -4.87 5.77
CA ILE A 108 16.56 -5.51 6.77
C ILE A 108 15.30 -4.68 7.04
N ASP A 109 15.42 -3.36 7.19
CA ASP A 109 14.26 -2.50 7.51
C ASP A 109 13.17 -2.56 6.43
N GLY A 110 13.54 -2.54 5.14
CA GLY A 110 12.57 -2.66 4.05
C GLY A 110 11.92 -4.05 3.99
N ILE A 111 12.70 -5.12 4.16
CA ILE A 111 12.20 -6.50 4.17
C ILE A 111 11.35 -6.78 5.42
N PHE A 112 11.62 -6.11 6.54
CA PHE A 112 10.91 -6.27 7.81
C PHE A 112 9.43 -5.93 7.62
N CYS A 113 9.16 -4.81 6.98
CA CYS A 113 7.80 -4.38 6.67
C CYS A 113 7.06 -5.41 5.82
N VAL A 114 7.73 -6.09 4.87
CA VAL A 114 7.11 -7.15 4.07
C VAL A 114 6.69 -8.34 4.91
N ARG A 115 7.51 -8.75 5.89
CA ARG A 115 7.12 -9.80 6.85
C ARG A 115 5.86 -9.40 7.60
N ARG A 116 5.79 -8.16 8.08
CA ARG A 116 4.60 -7.63 8.78
C ARG A 116 3.37 -7.60 7.88
N VAL A 117 3.51 -7.25 6.60
CA VAL A 117 2.41 -7.31 5.63
C VAL A 117 1.93 -8.74 5.38
N GLN A 118 2.83 -9.71 5.23
CA GLN A 118 2.42 -11.12 5.15
C GLN A 118 1.55 -11.52 6.34
N GLU A 119 1.99 -11.21 7.56
CA GLU A 119 1.26 -11.55 8.79
C GLU A 119 -0.09 -10.86 8.86
N GLN A 120 -0.19 -9.60 8.41
CA GLN A 120 -1.46 -8.88 8.36
C GLN A 120 -2.44 -9.48 7.34
N LEU A 121 -1.96 -9.78 6.13
CA LEU A 121 -2.78 -10.47 5.13
C LEU A 121 -3.27 -11.84 5.64
N GLN A 122 -2.47 -12.53 6.44
CA GLN A 122 -2.90 -13.75 7.13
C GLN A 122 -3.93 -13.46 8.24
N ALA A 123 -3.78 -12.37 8.99
CA ALA A 123 -4.70 -11.97 10.04
C ALA A 123 -6.09 -11.65 9.48
N PHE A 124 -6.18 -10.99 8.32
CA PHE A 124 -7.43 -10.68 7.61
C PHE A 124 -8.27 -11.95 7.42
N LEU A 125 -7.64 -12.99 6.86
CA LEU A 125 -8.31 -14.26 6.56
C LEU A 125 -8.64 -15.09 7.80
N LYS A 126 -7.91 -14.89 8.91
CA LYS A 126 -8.08 -15.65 10.14
C LYS A 126 -9.16 -15.06 11.03
N HIS A 127 -9.18 -13.74 11.20
CA HIS A 127 -10.00 -13.08 12.21
C HIS A 127 -11.33 -12.56 11.66
N GLU A 128 -11.38 -12.11 10.40
CA GLU A 128 -12.61 -11.58 9.79
C GLU A 128 -12.82 -12.12 8.36
N PRO A 129 -12.85 -13.45 8.16
CA PRO A 129 -12.95 -14.05 6.83
C PRO A 129 -14.14 -13.55 6.00
N GLN A 130 -15.25 -13.18 6.65
CA GLN A 130 -16.45 -12.63 6.02
C GLN A 130 -16.22 -11.25 5.40
N VAL A 131 -15.45 -10.37 6.06
CA VAL A 131 -15.15 -9.02 5.57
C VAL A 131 -14.31 -9.10 4.29
N PHE A 132 -13.35 -10.03 4.29
CA PHE A 132 -12.37 -10.18 3.22
C PHE A 132 -12.79 -11.16 2.12
N GLN A 133 -14.02 -11.68 2.15
CA GLN A 133 -14.45 -12.77 1.27
C GLN A 133 -14.36 -12.40 -0.22
N ARG A 134 -14.71 -11.15 -0.59
CA ARG A 134 -14.66 -10.63 -1.98
C ARG A 134 -13.24 -10.68 -2.55
N ILE A 135 -12.26 -10.31 -1.72
CA ILE A 135 -10.86 -10.12 -2.12
C ILE A 135 -9.94 -11.24 -1.61
N ARG A 136 -10.53 -12.33 -1.12
CA ARG A 136 -9.81 -13.48 -0.55
C ARG A 136 -8.78 -14.08 -1.52
N PRO A 137 -9.06 -14.29 -2.82
CA PRO A 137 -8.06 -14.80 -3.76
C PRO A 137 -6.84 -13.88 -3.86
N GLN A 138 -7.06 -12.56 -3.98
CA GLN A 138 -5.98 -11.58 -4.02
C GLN A 138 -5.17 -11.58 -2.72
N ILE A 139 -5.81 -11.62 -1.55
CA ILE A 139 -5.09 -11.67 -0.26
C ILE A 139 -4.21 -12.91 -0.16
N LEU A 140 -4.69 -14.08 -0.61
CA LEU A 140 -3.90 -15.30 -0.60
C LEU A 140 -2.64 -15.18 -1.47
N GLU A 141 -2.78 -14.66 -2.69
CA GLU A 141 -1.66 -14.44 -3.60
C GLU A 141 -0.65 -13.43 -3.02
N LEU A 142 -1.13 -12.29 -2.54
CA LEU A 142 -0.28 -11.24 -1.96
C LEU A 142 0.43 -11.73 -0.69
N LYS A 143 -0.24 -12.51 0.15
CA LYS A 143 0.36 -13.15 1.34
C LYS A 143 1.52 -14.06 0.95
N ASP A 144 1.31 -14.92 -0.04
CA ASP A 144 2.33 -15.87 -0.48
C ASP A 144 3.51 -15.16 -1.18
N LYS A 145 3.23 -14.11 -1.95
CA LYS A 145 4.24 -13.24 -2.55
C LYS A 145 5.07 -12.53 -1.46
N ALA A 146 4.42 -11.94 -0.46
CA ALA A 146 5.06 -11.30 0.69
C ALA A 146 5.94 -12.27 1.46
N LYS A 147 5.47 -13.51 1.72
CA LYS A 147 6.29 -14.55 2.35
C LYS A 147 7.56 -14.86 1.55
N GLN A 148 7.44 -15.04 0.23
CA GLN A 148 8.60 -15.34 -0.63
C GLN A 148 9.62 -14.19 -0.63
N ILE A 149 9.15 -12.95 -0.68
CA ILE A 149 9.99 -11.75 -0.59
C ILE A 149 10.71 -11.71 0.75
N ALA A 150 9.98 -11.86 1.86
CA ALA A 150 10.54 -11.82 3.20
C ALA A 150 11.61 -12.91 3.41
N ASP A 151 11.31 -14.14 3.01
CA ASP A 151 12.23 -15.28 3.13
C ASP A 151 13.50 -15.10 2.27
N ARG A 152 13.37 -14.60 1.03
CA ARG A 152 14.51 -14.36 0.13
C ARG A 152 15.34 -13.14 0.53
N GLY A 153 14.66 -12.05 0.86
CA GLY A 153 15.26 -10.80 1.29
C GLY A 153 16.06 -10.99 2.58
N MET A 154 15.50 -11.69 3.56
CA MET A 154 16.20 -11.97 4.82
C MET A 154 17.48 -12.79 4.60
N ARG A 155 17.42 -13.83 3.76
CA ARG A 155 18.62 -14.62 3.40
C ARG A 155 19.69 -13.81 2.67
N SER A 156 19.30 -12.75 1.97
CA SER A 156 20.22 -11.88 1.23
C SER A 156 20.82 -10.83 2.16
N ALA A 157 19.99 -10.20 2.99
CA ALA A 157 20.42 -9.26 4.02
C ALA A 157 21.38 -9.90 5.02
N ALA A 158 21.09 -11.13 5.47
CA ALA A 158 21.98 -11.93 6.33
C ALA A 158 23.36 -12.21 5.75
N ARG A 159 23.49 -12.26 4.42
CA ARG A 159 24.78 -12.43 3.75
C ARG A 159 25.51 -11.10 3.57
N LYS A 160 24.78 -10.02 3.31
CA LYS A 160 25.35 -8.68 3.10
C LYS A 160 25.86 -8.08 4.40
N ASP A 161 25.12 -8.27 5.48
CA ASP A 161 25.47 -7.76 6.80
C ASP A 161 25.19 -8.82 7.89
N PRO A 162 26.13 -9.76 8.08
CA PRO A 162 25.98 -10.82 9.09
C PRO A 162 25.93 -10.27 10.51
N SER A 163 26.64 -9.17 10.80
CA SER A 163 26.69 -8.58 12.14
C SER A 163 25.33 -8.01 12.51
N TYR A 164 24.79 -7.13 11.67
CA TYR A 164 23.49 -6.51 11.91
C TYR A 164 22.36 -7.54 11.91
N SER A 165 22.42 -8.53 11.00
CA SER A 165 21.43 -9.61 10.95
C SER A 165 21.47 -10.51 12.19
N SER A 166 22.62 -10.63 12.86
CA SER A 166 22.73 -11.40 14.12
C SER A 166 22.06 -10.70 15.31
N GLU A 167 21.92 -9.39 15.23
CA GLU A 167 21.26 -8.56 16.24
C GLU A 167 19.75 -8.55 16.00
N VAL A 168 19.30 -7.96 14.89
CA VAL A 168 17.88 -7.68 14.65
C VAL A 168 17.18 -8.68 13.72
N GLY A 169 17.93 -9.55 13.04
CA GLY A 169 17.40 -10.45 12.01
C GLY A 169 16.41 -11.49 12.52
N PHE A 170 16.33 -11.72 13.83
CA PHE A 170 15.28 -12.57 14.39
C PHE A 170 13.88 -11.96 14.26
N LEU A 171 13.76 -10.62 14.32
CA LEU A 171 12.49 -9.89 14.16
C LEU A 171 11.86 -10.13 12.78
N MET A 172 12.63 -10.68 11.84
CA MET A 172 12.26 -10.98 10.46
C MET A 172 11.63 -12.36 10.27
N ARG A 173 11.64 -13.18 11.32
CA ARG A 173 10.94 -14.47 11.32
C ARG A 173 9.44 -14.22 11.44
N GLU A 174 8.66 -15.24 11.11
CA GLU A 174 7.22 -15.19 11.35
C GLU A 174 6.99 -15.08 12.86
N GLY A 175 6.19 -14.09 13.25
CA GLY A 175 5.78 -13.87 14.62
C GLY A 175 5.02 -15.06 15.19
N ALA A 176 5.13 -15.25 16.50
CA ALA A 176 4.38 -16.30 17.20
C ALA A 176 2.88 -15.98 17.25
N LYS A 177 2.53 -14.69 17.22
CA LYS A 177 1.15 -14.19 17.26
C LYS A 177 0.86 -13.22 16.11
N LEU A 178 -0.30 -13.39 15.48
CA LEU A 178 -0.85 -12.41 14.54
C LEU A 178 -1.47 -11.25 15.30
N LEU A 179 -1.02 -10.03 15.01
CA LEU A 179 -1.53 -8.81 15.63
C LEU A 179 -2.89 -8.46 15.03
N TRP A 180 -3.95 -8.54 15.83
CA TRP A 180 -5.31 -8.20 15.41
C TRP A 180 -6.08 -7.52 16.54
N TYR A 181 -6.70 -6.39 16.22
CA TYR A 181 -7.51 -5.59 17.13
C TYR A 181 -8.71 -5.02 16.39
N PRO A 182 -9.92 -5.00 16.98
CA PRO A 182 -11.08 -4.35 16.37
C PRO A 182 -10.81 -2.88 16.02
N SER A 183 -11.47 -2.41 14.96
CA SER A 183 -11.35 -1.03 14.49
C SER A 183 -11.91 -0.04 15.50
N ARG A 184 -11.16 1.04 15.77
CA ARG A 184 -11.46 2.03 16.81
C ARG A 184 -10.91 3.40 16.45
N ASP A 185 -11.44 4.42 17.09
CA ASP A 185 -10.90 5.79 17.03
C ASP A 185 -9.88 6.00 18.14
N ALA A 186 -8.86 6.82 17.89
CA ALA A 186 -7.86 7.21 18.87
C ALA A 186 -8.48 8.22 19.86
N PRO A 187 -8.41 7.98 21.19
CA PRO A 187 -9.05 8.85 22.15
C PRO A 187 -8.31 10.17 22.30
N GLY A 188 -8.96 11.28 21.94
CA GLY A 188 -8.40 12.63 22.10
C GLY A 188 -7.97 12.98 23.55
N SER A 189 -8.53 12.33 24.57
CA SER A 189 -8.13 12.48 25.97
C SER A 189 -6.73 11.93 26.29
N SER A 190 -6.13 11.15 25.39
CA SER A 190 -4.79 10.58 25.54
C SER A 190 -3.71 11.35 24.77
N ILE A 191 -4.08 12.47 24.14
CA ILE A 191 -3.12 13.37 23.47
C ILE A 191 -2.30 14.10 24.53
N GLU A 192 -1.00 14.07 24.34
CA GLU A 192 0.01 14.72 25.16
C GLU A 192 0.56 15.95 24.42
N GLU A 193 1.05 16.93 25.16
CA GLU A 193 1.84 18.01 24.55
C GLU A 193 3.22 17.46 24.15
N PRO A 194 3.63 17.56 22.87
CA PRO A 194 4.89 17.01 22.43
C PRO A 194 6.07 17.87 22.90
N ILE A 195 7.22 17.24 23.13
CA ILE A 195 8.49 17.97 23.26
C ILE A 195 8.81 18.72 21.94
N PRO A 196 9.63 19.79 21.99
CA PRO A 196 10.10 20.46 20.78
C PRO A 196 10.80 19.49 19.82
N CYS A 197 10.60 19.62 18.50
CA CYS A 197 11.20 18.67 17.53
C CYS A 197 12.72 18.59 17.65
N LYS A 198 13.39 19.72 17.89
CA LYS A 198 14.85 19.78 18.11
C LYS A 198 15.33 18.89 19.26
N ASP A 199 14.47 18.62 20.24
CA ASP A 199 14.76 17.81 21.42
C ASP A 199 14.32 16.34 21.22
N SER A 200 13.58 16.05 20.15
CA SER A 200 13.19 14.69 19.75
C SER A 200 14.35 14.01 19.02
N PHE A 201 15.43 13.66 19.72
CA PHE A 201 16.53 12.93 19.10
C PHE A 201 16.21 11.44 18.99
N PHE A 202 16.21 10.89 17.78
CA PHE A 202 16.07 9.45 17.57
C PHE A 202 17.45 8.77 17.57
N ASN A 203 17.65 7.84 18.51
CA ASN A 203 18.86 7.03 18.60
C ASN A 203 18.58 5.60 18.11
N GLY A 204 19.03 5.29 16.89
CA GLY A 204 18.89 3.97 16.28
C GLY A 204 19.52 2.84 17.09
N THR A 205 20.73 3.06 17.62
CA THR A 205 21.47 2.08 18.43
C THR A 205 20.74 1.74 19.73
N SER A 206 20.22 2.75 20.43
CA SER A 206 19.39 2.56 21.62
C SER A 206 18.10 1.81 21.29
N SER A 207 17.50 2.09 20.13
CA SER A 207 16.31 1.36 19.70
C SER A 207 16.61 -0.11 19.38
N ASP A 208 17.70 -0.40 18.67
CA ASP A 208 18.16 -1.76 18.33
C ASP A 208 18.48 -2.56 19.59
N TYR A 209 19.15 -1.93 20.55
CA TYR A 209 19.43 -2.55 21.84
C TYR A 209 18.15 -3.06 22.52
N CYS A 210 17.06 -2.28 22.51
CA CYS A 210 15.79 -2.73 23.07
C CYS A 210 15.09 -3.79 22.23
N PHE A 211 15.11 -3.68 20.89
CA PHE A 211 14.54 -4.71 20.04
C PHE A 211 15.26 -6.06 20.21
N ASN A 212 16.58 -6.05 20.39
CA ASN A 212 17.38 -7.25 20.64
C ASN A 212 16.98 -7.99 21.93
N GLN A 213 16.44 -7.29 22.93
CA GLN A 213 15.95 -7.89 24.17
C GLN A 213 14.61 -8.63 24.00
N LEU A 214 13.82 -8.29 22.97
CA LEU A 214 12.61 -9.04 22.62
C LEU A 214 12.98 -10.40 22.02
N SER A 215 13.90 -10.39 21.05
CA SER A 215 14.27 -11.58 20.29
C SER A 215 15.30 -12.50 20.94
N GLY A 216 16.14 -11.96 21.83
CA GLY A 216 17.29 -12.65 22.40
C GLY A 216 18.39 -12.93 21.35
N PRO A 217 19.60 -12.33 21.44
CA PRO A 217 20.69 -12.70 20.55
C PRO A 217 21.05 -14.19 20.65
N ARG A 218 20.88 -14.91 19.53
CA ARG A 218 21.27 -16.33 19.40
C ARG A 218 22.78 -16.53 19.59
N SER A 219 23.58 -15.50 19.34
CA SER A 219 25.04 -15.50 19.55
C SER A 219 25.45 -15.44 21.03
N ARG A 220 24.55 -15.07 21.95
CA ARG A 220 24.87 -14.87 23.38
C ARG A 220 24.10 -15.77 24.35
N ASN A 221 23.34 -16.75 23.88
CA ASN A 221 22.49 -17.62 24.74
C ASN A 221 21.64 -16.82 25.75
N SER A 222 21.17 -15.63 25.37
CA SER A 222 20.29 -14.83 26.22
C SER A 222 18.84 -15.29 26.07
N ASN A 223 18.10 -15.36 27.18
CA ASN A 223 16.67 -15.63 27.13
C ASN A 223 15.94 -14.50 26.38
N PRO A 224 15.16 -14.80 25.32
CA PRO A 224 14.28 -13.82 24.70
C PRO A 224 13.32 -13.24 25.75
N CYS A 225 12.78 -12.06 25.46
CA CYS A 225 11.85 -11.35 26.34
C CYS A 225 12.41 -10.97 27.73
N ASN A 226 13.74 -10.99 27.92
CA ASN A 226 14.38 -10.43 29.10
C ASN A 226 14.62 -8.93 28.91
N ILE A 227 13.54 -8.15 29.05
CA ILE A 227 13.54 -6.71 28.79
C ILE A 227 13.99 -5.96 30.05
N SER A 228 15.06 -5.19 29.92
CA SER A 228 15.57 -4.30 30.96
C SER A 228 14.58 -3.19 31.31
N THR A 229 14.57 -2.76 32.58
CA THR A 229 13.77 -1.62 33.04
C THR A 229 14.03 -0.37 32.20
N TRP A 230 15.29 -0.11 31.85
CA TRP A 230 15.67 0.99 30.97
C TRP A 230 14.94 0.95 29.62
N CYS A 231 14.85 -0.22 28.98
CA CYS A 231 14.12 -0.35 27.72
C CYS A 231 12.62 -0.14 27.88
N ILE A 232 12.02 -0.61 28.97
CA ILE A 232 10.61 -0.32 29.27
C ILE A 232 10.40 1.18 29.45
N GLU A 233 11.25 1.87 30.22
CA GLU A 233 11.17 3.31 30.45
C GLU A 233 11.34 4.11 29.16
N GLU A 234 12.36 3.81 28.35
CA GLU A 234 12.60 4.46 27.06
C GLU A 234 11.43 4.23 26.09
N LYS A 235 10.90 3.01 26.04
CA LYS A 235 9.79 2.65 25.14
C LYS A 235 8.41 3.08 25.65
N SER A 236 8.32 3.57 26.87
CA SER A 236 7.11 4.16 27.47
C SER A 236 7.22 5.65 27.75
N LYS A 237 8.36 6.29 27.43
CA LYS A 237 8.60 7.71 27.69
C LYS A 237 7.48 8.59 27.13
N PRO A 238 6.92 9.53 27.91
CA PRO A 238 5.83 10.39 27.47
C PRO A 238 6.34 11.56 26.61
N ASN A 239 5.40 12.29 26.02
CA ASN A 239 5.58 13.53 25.26
C ASN A 239 6.45 13.37 23.99
N GLN A 240 6.72 12.13 23.57
CA GLN A 240 7.52 11.85 22.38
C GLN A 240 6.74 12.15 21.10
N ARG A 241 7.50 12.29 20.01
CA ARG A 241 7.00 12.59 18.67
C ARG A 241 7.87 11.96 17.60
N ASP A 242 7.39 11.99 16.37
CA ASP A 242 8.09 11.55 15.16
C ASP A 242 8.61 10.09 15.27
N TYR A 243 9.79 9.79 14.72
CA TYR A 243 10.39 8.45 14.71
C TYR A 243 10.58 7.84 16.11
N VAL A 244 10.78 8.65 17.16
CA VAL A 244 10.85 8.11 18.52
C VAL A 244 9.53 7.46 18.88
N LEU A 245 8.41 8.14 18.59
CA LEU A 245 7.08 7.68 18.92
C LEU A 245 6.66 6.47 18.08
N THR A 246 6.96 6.45 16.78
CA THR A 246 6.69 5.26 15.94
C THR A 246 7.50 4.05 16.37
N HIS A 247 8.75 4.24 16.80
CA HIS A 247 9.57 3.17 17.37
C HIS A 247 9.13 2.71 18.76
N GLN A 248 8.41 3.54 19.53
CA GLN A 248 7.71 3.08 20.74
C GLN A 248 6.56 2.15 20.37
N VAL A 249 5.72 2.53 19.41
CA VAL A 249 4.63 1.68 18.88
C VAL A 249 5.19 0.35 18.39
N LEU A 250 6.20 0.38 17.53
CA LEU A 250 6.81 -0.81 16.96
C LEU A 250 7.36 -1.76 18.03
N PHE A 251 7.98 -1.24 19.09
CA PHE A 251 8.49 -2.05 20.19
C PHE A 251 7.37 -2.80 20.91
N TRP A 252 6.29 -2.11 21.28
CA TRP A 252 5.16 -2.74 21.95
C TRP A 252 4.44 -3.74 21.06
N GLN A 253 4.32 -3.45 19.76
CA GLN A 253 3.79 -4.40 18.78
C GLN A 253 4.63 -5.68 18.71
N LEU A 254 5.95 -5.54 18.62
CA LEU A 254 6.85 -6.67 18.57
C LEU A 254 6.86 -7.46 19.87
N ALA A 255 6.76 -6.81 21.03
CA ALA A 255 6.66 -7.48 22.31
C ALA A 255 5.42 -8.41 22.38
N GLU A 256 4.30 -8.01 21.78
CA GLU A 256 3.09 -8.84 21.70
C GLU A 256 3.19 -9.93 20.63
N VAL A 257 3.73 -9.61 19.45
CA VAL A 257 3.92 -10.57 18.34
C VAL A 257 4.84 -11.72 18.73
N TRP A 258 5.88 -11.42 19.51
CA TRP A 258 6.84 -12.39 20.03
C TRP A 258 6.43 -12.97 21.40
N GLU A 259 5.21 -12.68 21.86
CA GLU A 259 4.64 -13.20 23.11
C GLU A 259 5.50 -12.92 24.36
N CYS A 260 6.31 -11.85 24.34
CA CYS A 260 6.95 -11.31 25.54
C CYS A 260 5.94 -10.70 26.51
N ILE A 261 4.81 -10.24 25.97
CA ILE A 261 3.62 -9.83 26.71
C ILE A 261 2.40 -10.45 26.03
N GLN A 262 1.37 -10.79 26.80
CA GLN A 262 0.16 -11.37 26.23
C GLN A 262 -0.60 -10.34 25.38
N HIS A 263 -0.77 -9.13 25.91
CA HIS A 263 -1.41 -8.00 25.24
C HIS A 263 -0.80 -6.69 25.73
N VAL A 264 -0.59 -5.74 24.82
CA VAL A 264 -0.27 -4.37 25.22
C VAL A 264 -1.47 -3.78 25.99
N PRO A 265 -1.29 -3.10 27.12
CA PRO A 265 -2.38 -2.39 27.80
C PRO A 265 -3.05 -1.35 26.90
N ALA A 266 -4.39 -1.23 27.00
CA ALA A 266 -5.16 -0.30 26.16
C ALA A 266 -4.69 1.16 26.33
N ASN A 267 -4.45 1.59 27.57
CA ASN A 267 -3.92 2.92 27.87
C ASN A 267 -2.56 3.19 27.19
N ILE A 268 -1.69 2.17 27.02
CA ILE A 268 -0.43 2.34 26.30
C ILE A 268 -0.69 2.50 24.80
N ARG A 269 -1.51 1.64 24.19
CA ARG A 269 -1.83 1.75 22.76
C ARG A 269 -2.53 3.08 22.44
N ASP A 270 -3.53 3.43 23.23
CA ASP A 270 -4.35 4.62 23.06
C ASP A 270 -3.51 5.89 23.18
N ARG A 271 -2.65 5.97 24.19
CA ARG A 271 -1.68 7.05 24.35
C ARG A 271 -0.76 7.13 23.14
N LEU A 272 -0.09 6.05 22.77
CA LEU A 272 0.86 6.08 21.67
C LEU A 272 0.18 6.48 20.35
N CYS A 273 -0.92 5.84 19.96
CA CYS A 273 -1.56 6.11 18.68
C CYS A 273 -2.35 7.43 18.62
N SER A 274 -2.84 7.96 19.75
CA SER A 274 -3.39 9.33 19.78
C SER A 274 -2.30 10.37 19.52
N ASN A 275 -1.09 10.14 20.05
CA ASN A 275 0.04 11.03 19.82
C ASN A 275 0.66 10.86 18.43
N VAL A 276 0.64 9.65 17.85
CA VAL A 276 1.00 9.42 16.44
C VAL A 276 0.01 10.12 15.52
N LEU A 277 -1.30 10.06 15.84
CA LEU A 277 -2.33 10.74 15.06
C LEU A 277 -2.13 12.26 15.10
N ARG A 278 -1.86 12.83 16.28
CA ARG A 278 -1.49 14.25 16.44
C ARG A 278 -0.36 14.66 15.49
N ASP A 279 0.71 13.87 15.40
CA ASP A 279 1.86 14.16 14.54
C ASP A 279 1.52 14.00 13.04
N ALA A 280 0.74 12.97 12.69
CA ALA A 280 0.27 12.76 11.32
C ALA A 280 -0.63 13.91 10.84
N GLU A 281 -1.50 14.44 11.71
CA GLU A 281 -2.33 15.62 11.44
C GLU A 281 -1.52 16.92 11.31
N MET A 282 -0.32 17.01 11.90
CA MET A 282 0.60 18.11 11.59
C MET A 282 1.12 18.00 10.14
N THR A 283 1.43 16.79 9.67
CA THR A 283 1.86 16.55 8.29
C THR A 283 0.77 16.95 7.29
N GLU A 284 -0.48 16.61 7.59
CA GLU A 284 -1.66 17.05 6.83
C GLU A 284 -1.79 18.57 6.81
N ARG A 285 -1.72 19.25 7.98
CA ARG A 285 -1.84 20.72 8.08
C ARG A 285 -0.78 21.47 7.27
N MET A 286 0.38 20.88 7.06
CA MET A 286 1.45 21.42 6.21
C MET A 286 1.33 21.04 4.74
N ASN A 287 0.21 20.44 4.33
CA ASN A 287 -0.03 19.97 2.97
C ASN A 287 0.97 18.89 2.51
N PHE A 288 1.24 17.91 3.39
CA PHE A 288 1.97 16.68 3.08
C PHE A 288 3.36 16.91 2.46
N PRO A 289 4.30 17.58 3.18
CA PRO A 289 5.65 17.78 2.67
C PRO A 289 6.33 16.43 2.39
N GLU A 290 6.97 16.33 1.21
CA GLU A 290 7.63 15.09 0.76
C GLU A 290 8.64 14.53 1.77
N SER A 291 9.35 15.44 2.46
CA SER A 291 10.33 15.11 3.51
C SER A 291 9.74 14.41 4.75
N HIS A 292 8.41 14.38 4.89
CA HIS A 292 7.71 13.70 5.97
C HIS A 292 6.97 12.46 5.49
N ALA A 293 6.93 12.20 4.18
CA ALA A 293 6.15 11.11 3.62
C ALA A 293 6.57 9.75 4.19
N ASP A 294 7.86 9.54 4.42
CA ASP A 294 8.38 8.31 5.05
C ASP A 294 7.78 8.06 6.45
N LEU A 295 7.93 9.03 7.35
CA LEU A 295 7.38 8.97 8.70
C LEU A 295 5.85 8.85 8.68
N PHE A 296 5.18 9.59 7.79
CA PHE A 296 3.73 9.57 7.67
C PHE A 296 3.19 8.20 7.23
N LEU A 297 3.87 7.53 6.29
CA LEU A 297 3.56 6.15 5.90
C LEU A 297 3.76 5.18 7.07
N GLU A 298 4.84 5.34 7.84
CA GLU A 298 5.09 4.55 9.04
C GLU A 298 3.99 4.73 10.09
N GLN A 299 3.55 5.97 10.34
CA GLN A 299 2.46 6.31 11.26
C GLN A 299 1.14 5.64 10.87
N ILE A 300 0.75 5.74 9.60
CA ILE A 300 -0.46 5.09 9.05
C ILE A 300 -0.36 3.57 9.22
N GLY A 301 0.76 2.99 8.79
CA GLY A 301 0.98 1.55 8.83
C GLY A 301 0.89 1.01 10.24
N LEU A 302 1.73 1.52 11.16
CA LEU A 302 1.87 0.97 12.51
C LEU A 302 0.57 1.09 13.32
N CYS A 303 -0.03 2.28 13.41
CA CYS A 303 -1.26 2.43 14.20
C CYS A 303 -2.48 1.78 13.52
N GLY A 304 -2.48 1.69 12.18
CA GLY A 304 -3.45 0.89 11.45
C GLY A 304 -3.41 -0.61 11.80
N LEU A 305 -2.23 -1.17 12.09
CA LEU A 305 -2.12 -2.57 12.55
C LEU A 305 -2.80 -2.81 13.91
N TRP A 306 -2.86 -1.80 14.78
CA TRP A 306 -3.62 -1.84 16.04
C TRP A 306 -5.10 -1.48 15.88
N GLY A 307 -5.57 -1.25 14.65
CA GLY A 307 -6.97 -0.98 14.35
C GLY A 307 -7.40 0.47 14.57
N TYR A 308 -6.47 1.43 14.68
CA TYR A 308 -6.85 2.85 14.75
C TYR A 308 -7.25 3.33 13.34
N LYS A 309 -8.56 3.49 13.12
CA LYS A 309 -9.12 3.77 11.79
C LYS A 309 -9.00 5.25 11.39
N ASP A 310 -8.65 6.15 12.32
CA ASP A 310 -8.41 7.57 12.04
C ASP A 310 -7.32 7.79 10.99
N PHE A 311 -6.43 6.82 10.81
CA PHE A 311 -5.35 6.84 9.82
C PHE A 311 -5.80 6.51 8.40
N ASN A 312 -7.05 6.06 8.20
CA ASN A 312 -7.64 5.75 6.89
C ASN A 312 -8.55 6.89 6.41
N LYS A 313 -8.02 8.11 6.43
CA LYS A 313 -8.67 9.27 5.81
C LYS A 313 -8.54 9.19 4.27
N PRO A 314 -9.59 9.49 3.49
CA PRO A 314 -9.54 9.43 2.03
C PRO A 314 -8.41 10.26 1.42
N GLU A 315 -8.20 11.47 1.93
CA GLU A 315 -7.14 12.38 1.50
C GLU A 315 -5.73 11.86 1.83
N TRP A 316 -5.57 11.10 2.92
CA TRP A 316 -4.30 10.48 3.29
C TRP A 316 -3.98 9.30 2.36
N LEU A 317 -4.95 8.42 2.13
CA LEU A 317 -4.80 7.32 1.19
C LEU A 317 -4.49 7.82 -0.22
N LYS A 318 -5.16 8.90 -0.66
CA LYS A 318 -4.85 9.56 -1.94
C LYS A 318 -3.37 9.95 -2.02
N LYS A 319 -2.80 10.52 -0.95
CA LYS A 319 -1.37 10.87 -0.89
C LYS A 319 -0.45 9.66 -0.94
N VAL A 320 -0.80 8.59 -0.22
CA VAL A 320 -0.06 7.31 -0.30
C VAL A 320 0.01 6.81 -1.74
N LEU A 321 -1.14 6.81 -2.45
CA LEU A 321 -1.21 6.38 -3.85
C LEU A 321 -0.43 7.32 -4.80
N GLU A 322 -0.51 8.64 -4.58
CA GLU A 322 0.20 9.65 -5.39
C GLU A 322 1.73 9.57 -5.27
N TRP A 323 2.25 9.19 -4.10
CA TRP A 323 3.70 9.06 -3.89
C TRP A 323 4.31 7.79 -4.49
N GLN A 324 3.48 6.82 -4.85
CA GLN A 324 3.95 5.60 -5.48
C GLN A 324 4.44 5.88 -6.91
N GLN A 325 5.65 5.43 -7.22
CA GLN A 325 6.16 5.46 -8.59
C GLN A 325 5.42 4.44 -9.47
N GLN A 326 5.47 4.63 -10.79
CA GLN A 326 4.88 3.67 -11.75
C GLN A 326 5.45 2.26 -11.58
N SER A 327 6.70 2.13 -11.13
CA SER A 327 7.34 0.84 -10.82
C SER A 327 6.74 0.12 -9.61
N GLY A 328 5.99 0.84 -8.76
CA GLY A 328 5.46 0.36 -7.48
C GLY A 328 6.28 0.76 -6.25
N CYS A 329 7.49 1.31 -6.45
CA CYS A 329 8.35 1.72 -5.34
C CYS A 329 8.01 3.13 -4.82
N TYR A 330 8.70 3.54 -3.74
CA TYR A 330 8.65 4.90 -3.21
C TYR A 330 10.05 5.52 -3.20
N THR A 331 10.10 6.83 -3.46
CA THR A 331 11.33 7.64 -3.55
C THR A 331 11.25 8.80 -2.57
N ASP A 332 12.37 9.44 -2.27
CA ASP A 332 12.38 10.72 -1.58
C ASP A 332 13.40 11.65 -2.23
N LEU A 333 13.03 12.90 -2.43
CA LEU A 333 13.92 13.94 -2.92
C LEU A 333 14.41 14.86 -1.80
N LYS A 334 13.92 14.71 -0.56
CA LYS A 334 14.19 15.68 0.52
C LYS A 334 14.41 15.04 1.88
N ASP A 335 15.43 15.53 2.59
CA ASP A 335 15.66 15.17 3.98
C ASP A 335 14.55 15.70 4.90
N PHE A 336 14.26 14.93 5.96
CA PHE A 336 13.34 15.32 7.02
C PHE A 336 13.71 16.70 7.60
N ARG A 337 12.70 17.51 7.92
CA ARG A 337 12.87 18.84 8.52
C ARG A 337 11.93 19.01 9.69
N CYS A 338 12.43 19.53 10.81
CA CYS A 338 11.57 19.86 11.93
C CYS A 338 10.54 20.93 11.54
N ILE A 339 9.31 20.73 11.97
CA ILE A 339 8.15 21.55 11.60
C ILE A 339 8.10 22.85 12.40
N ASP A 340 8.47 22.76 13.68
CA ASP A 340 8.43 23.83 14.68
C ASP A 340 9.79 24.53 14.86
N ASP A 341 10.79 24.20 14.05
CA ASP A 341 12.09 24.87 14.06
C ASP A 341 12.09 26.06 13.09
N SER A 342 12.04 27.27 13.63
CA SER A 342 12.14 28.52 12.88
C SER A 342 13.56 28.79 12.35
N GLU A 343 14.58 28.10 12.87
CA GLU A 343 15.95 28.23 12.38
C GLU A 343 16.22 27.20 11.29
N THR A 344 16.78 27.65 10.18
CA THR A 344 17.22 26.87 9.02
C THR A 344 18.40 25.94 9.32
N LYS A 345 18.45 25.29 10.49
CA LYS A 345 19.37 24.20 10.73
C LYS A 345 18.66 22.93 10.28
N THR A 346 19.08 22.42 9.13
CA THR A 346 18.87 21.02 8.77
C THR A 346 19.56 20.20 9.86
N LEU A 347 18.85 19.88 10.94
CA LEU A 347 19.27 18.79 11.81
C LEU A 347 19.21 17.58 10.90
N LEU A 348 20.38 17.08 10.51
CA LEU A 348 20.56 15.78 9.87
C LEU A 348 20.11 14.74 10.89
N ARG A 349 18.79 14.61 11.05
CA ARG A 349 18.18 13.61 11.88
C ARG A 349 18.41 12.32 11.13
N VAL A 350 19.27 11.47 11.70
CA VAL A 350 19.71 10.23 11.09
C VAL A 350 18.49 9.30 11.01
N LYS A 351 17.75 9.41 9.90
CA LYS A 351 16.92 8.33 9.38
C LYS A 351 17.81 7.09 9.43
N ARG A 352 17.35 5.97 10.03
CA ARG A 352 18.07 4.69 9.94
C ARG A 352 18.53 4.54 8.50
N THR A 353 19.82 4.22 8.30
CA THR A 353 20.54 4.26 7.01
C THR A 353 19.65 3.84 5.85
N GLU A 354 18.95 4.83 5.30
CA GLU A 354 18.03 4.61 4.21
C GLU A 354 18.87 4.12 3.05
N GLN A 355 18.44 3.01 2.45
CA GLN A 355 19.18 2.41 1.37
C GLN A 355 18.57 2.84 0.06
N PHE A 356 19.33 3.65 -0.67
CA PHE A 356 19.05 3.96 -2.07
C PHE A 356 19.30 2.72 -2.92
N LEU A 357 18.29 2.35 -3.70
CA LEU A 357 18.38 1.35 -4.75
C LEU A 357 18.90 2.01 -6.04
N SER A 358 19.40 1.20 -6.97
CA SER A 358 20.07 1.69 -8.18
C SER A 358 19.20 2.55 -9.11
N ASP A 359 17.88 2.50 -8.97
CA ASP A 359 16.90 3.28 -9.73
C ASP A 359 16.33 4.47 -8.94
N GLY A 360 16.92 4.80 -7.79
CA GLY A 360 16.52 5.93 -6.94
C GLY A 360 15.41 5.61 -5.94
N CYS A 361 14.83 4.42 -5.99
CA CYS A 361 13.85 3.97 -5.01
C CYS A 361 14.50 3.74 -3.64
N LEU A 362 13.69 3.80 -2.59
CA LEU A 362 14.14 3.69 -1.21
C LEU A 362 13.66 2.38 -0.57
N SER A 363 14.60 1.68 0.07
CA SER A 363 14.33 0.39 0.71
C SER A 363 13.32 0.51 1.85
N HIS A 364 13.57 1.41 2.80
CA HIS A 364 12.72 1.56 3.98
C HIS A 364 11.37 2.19 3.63
N LYS A 365 11.38 3.31 2.89
CA LYS A 365 10.15 4.01 2.47
C LYS A 365 9.18 3.09 1.71
N THR A 366 9.70 2.25 0.80
CA THR A 366 8.87 1.27 0.08
C THR A 366 8.29 0.22 1.03
N GLY A 367 9.05 -0.20 2.04
CA GLY A 367 8.59 -1.09 3.10
C GLY A 367 7.46 -0.48 3.94
N VAL A 368 7.64 0.73 4.50
CA VAL A 368 6.59 1.36 5.31
C VAL A 368 5.35 1.73 4.49
N ALA A 369 5.52 2.02 3.20
CA ALA A 369 4.37 2.20 2.30
C ALA A 369 3.53 0.92 2.14
N LEU A 370 4.16 -0.26 2.07
CA LEU A 370 3.45 -1.54 2.08
C LEU A 370 2.62 -1.71 3.36
N LEU A 371 3.17 -1.33 4.52
CA LEU A 371 2.43 -1.35 5.79
C LEU A 371 1.22 -0.41 5.75
N ALA A 372 1.40 0.82 5.27
CA ALA A 372 0.32 1.78 5.12
C ALA A 372 -0.78 1.28 4.16
N LEU A 373 -0.39 0.73 3.01
CA LEU A 373 -1.33 0.15 2.04
C LEU A 373 -2.08 -1.04 2.63
N ALA A 374 -1.41 -1.95 3.34
CA ALA A 374 -2.06 -3.08 3.99
C ALA A 374 -3.08 -2.62 5.06
N ALA A 375 -2.74 -1.61 5.86
CA ALA A 375 -3.68 -1.01 6.81
C ALA A 375 -4.90 -0.40 6.09
N ASN A 376 -4.70 0.31 4.97
CA ASN A 376 -5.80 0.88 4.20
C ASN A 376 -6.66 -0.21 3.52
N VAL A 377 -6.08 -1.29 2.98
CA VAL A 377 -6.83 -2.44 2.45
C VAL A 377 -7.80 -2.99 3.49
N ARG A 378 -7.35 -3.12 4.75
CA ARG A 378 -8.21 -3.55 5.86
C ARG A 378 -9.42 -2.63 6.00
N PHE A 379 -9.20 -1.34 6.21
CA PHE A 379 -10.29 -0.43 6.53
C PHE A 379 -11.23 -0.18 5.34
N GLU A 380 -10.72 -0.16 4.11
CA GLU A 380 -11.57 -0.08 2.91
C GLU A 380 -12.42 -1.34 2.72
N ALA A 381 -11.90 -2.53 3.04
CA ALA A 381 -12.69 -3.76 3.05
C ALA A 381 -13.78 -3.76 4.13
N GLU A 382 -13.46 -3.30 5.34
CA GLU A 382 -14.45 -3.12 6.41
C GLU A 382 -15.57 -2.14 5.99
N LYS A 383 -15.21 -1.00 5.36
CA LYS A 383 -16.18 -0.02 4.84
C LYS A 383 -17.10 -0.63 3.79
N GLU A 384 -16.56 -1.32 2.78
CA GLU A 384 -17.36 -1.98 1.73
C GLU A 384 -18.29 -3.05 2.34
N TYR A 385 -17.80 -3.83 3.31
CA TYR A 385 -18.59 -4.86 3.98
C TYR A 385 -19.77 -4.25 4.76
N ILE A 386 -19.53 -3.20 5.55
CA ILE A 386 -20.57 -2.50 6.31
C ILE A 386 -21.61 -1.87 5.38
N GLN A 387 -21.19 -1.27 4.26
CA GLN A 387 -22.10 -0.69 3.27
C GLN A 387 -23.02 -1.73 2.63
N THR A 388 -22.51 -2.95 2.40
CA THR A 388 -23.25 -4.02 1.71
C THR A 388 -24.14 -4.85 2.65
N HIS A 389 -23.76 -4.99 3.91
CA HIS A 389 -24.46 -5.86 4.88
C HIS A 389 -25.17 -5.07 6.00
N GLY A 390 -25.08 -3.74 6.00
CA GLY A 390 -25.59 -2.87 7.07
C GLY A 390 -24.75 -2.96 8.35
N ASN A 391 -25.11 -2.17 9.37
CA ASN A 391 -24.48 -2.21 10.71
C ASN A 391 -24.86 -3.50 11.48
N LEU A 392 -24.65 -4.67 10.89
CA LEU A 392 -24.51 -5.91 11.64
C LEU A 392 -23.16 -5.79 12.37
N ILE A 393 -23.25 -5.29 13.60
CA ILE A 393 -22.17 -5.06 14.56
C ILE A 393 -21.12 -6.17 14.45
N LEU A 394 -19.89 -5.81 14.04
CA LEU A 394 -18.68 -6.62 14.13
C LEU A 394 -18.20 -6.69 15.58
#